data_AF-A0AA88JDN2-F1
#
_entry.id   AF-A0AA88JDN2-F1
#
_cell.length_a   1.000
_cell.length_b   1.000
_cell.length_c   1.000
_cell.angle_alpha   90.00
_cell.angle_beta   90.00
_cell.angle_gamma   90.00
#
_symmetry.space_group_name_H-M   'P 1'
#
loop_
_entity.id
_entity.type
_entity.pdbx_description
1 polymer ?
#
loop_
_entity_poly.entity_id
_entity_poly.type
_entity_poly.pdbx_seq_one_letter_code
_entity_poly.pdbx_strand_id
1 'polypeptide(L)'
;MKKKILGKPGIYVEDFTSIYSLGENIGYNRYVCTEKATGIKYSCLRLEKKYFDDDDDDDDNDDDDDDDDDDDVDSVIRERLRRSVEIGEHMMKSKRQQYYPSNNNNSNILESKAAYVDNYYVYLVMELLSGDRLDEWIKAKEKELDDEEAAYLFWQVLNAIHAFHSMEVMLRTLDLSHFWFLPEYKGKLHIKYEIDLDAIFINEGNN
;
A
#
# COMPACT_ATOMS: atom_id res chain seq x y z
N MET A 1 -12.58 22.06 10.62
CA MET A 1 -12.85 20.95 11.55
C MET A 1 -12.55 19.66 10.79
N LYS A 2 -11.60 18.84 11.27
CA LYS A 2 -11.15 17.62 10.58
C LYS A 2 -12.26 16.57 10.68
N LYS A 3 -13.02 16.31 9.60
CA LYS A 3 -13.89 15.13 9.57
C LYS A 3 -13.02 13.89 9.33
N LYS A 4 -13.34 12.79 10.00
CA LYS A 4 -12.72 11.48 9.79
C LYS A 4 -13.72 10.63 9.04
N ILE A 5 -13.29 9.92 8.01
CA ILE A 5 -14.06 8.78 7.49
C ILE A 5 -13.64 7.57 8.36
N LEU A 6 -14.61 6.74 8.78
CA LEU A 6 -14.48 5.61 9.73
C LEU A 6 -14.06 5.93 11.19
N GLY A 7 -13.91 7.19 11.60
CA GLY A 7 -13.50 7.53 12.98
C GLY A 7 -12.06 7.15 13.36
N LYS A 8 -11.30 6.56 12.43
CA LYS A 8 -9.94 6.02 12.66
C LYS A 8 -8.83 7.09 12.52
N PRO A 9 -7.72 6.98 13.27
CA PRO A 9 -6.60 7.94 13.24
C PRO A 9 -5.57 7.59 12.15
N GLY A 10 -5.37 8.50 11.18
CA GLY A 10 -4.34 8.35 10.14
C GLY A 10 -4.84 8.60 8.72
N ILE A 11 -6.16 8.60 8.54
CA ILE A 11 -6.85 9.00 7.31
C ILE A 11 -7.15 10.49 7.40
N TYR A 12 -6.59 11.26 6.48
CA TYR A 12 -6.94 12.67 6.36
C TYR A 12 -8.05 12.80 5.33
N VAL A 13 -9.18 13.40 5.73
CA VAL A 13 -10.19 13.94 4.79
C VAL A 13 -9.69 15.30 4.30
N GLU A 14 -8.45 15.32 3.84
CA GLU A 14 -7.85 16.45 3.14
C GLU A 14 -7.79 16.06 1.67
N ASP A 15 -8.11 17.02 0.81
CA ASP A 15 -8.04 16.84 -0.63
C ASP A 15 -6.59 16.53 -1.01
N PHE A 16 -6.34 15.31 -1.50
CA PHE A 16 -5.03 14.90 -2.01
C PHE A 16 -4.44 15.96 -2.94
N THR A 17 -5.28 16.54 -3.81
CA THR A 17 -4.85 17.53 -4.80
C THR A 17 -4.46 18.86 -4.19
N SER A 18 -4.84 19.15 -2.94
CA SER A 18 -4.39 20.36 -2.22
C SER A 18 -2.93 20.26 -1.77
N ILE A 19 -2.43 19.04 -1.51
CA ILE A 19 -1.08 18.79 -0.98
C ILE A 19 -0.14 18.25 -2.06
N TYR A 20 -0.64 17.39 -2.95
CA TYR A 20 0.14 16.71 -3.97
C TYR A 20 -0.35 17.05 -5.39
N SER A 21 0.54 16.93 -6.36
CA SER A 21 0.21 16.83 -7.77
C SER A 21 0.45 15.40 -8.26
N LEU A 22 -0.56 14.78 -8.86
CA LEU A 22 -0.43 13.48 -9.51
C LEU A 22 0.32 13.64 -10.85
N GLY A 23 1.30 12.78 -11.09
CA GLY A 23 2.16 12.76 -12.27
C GLY A 23 1.94 11.52 -13.13
N GLU A 24 3.01 10.99 -13.68
CA GLU A 24 2.97 9.84 -14.60
C GLU A 24 2.51 8.55 -13.92
N ASN A 25 1.81 7.70 -14.69
CA ASN A 25 1.44 6.35 -14.27
C ASN A 25 2.66 5.43 -14.42
N ILE A 26 2.99 4.69 -13.37
CA ILE A 26 4.13 3.77 -13.30
C ILE A 26 3.69 2.30 -13.19
N GLY A 27 2.44 2.00 -13.58
CA GLY A 27 1.84 0.67 -13.64
C GLY A 27 0.84 0.39 -12.51
N TYR A 28 -0.12 -0.52 -12.72
CA TYR A 28 -1.03 -1.06 -11.70
C TYR A 28 -1.65 -0.02 -10.75
N ASN A 29 -2.30 1.02 -11.32
CA ASN A 29 -2.91 2.13 -10.57
C ASN A 29 -1.94 2.96 -9.70
N ARG A 30 -0.64 2.84 -9.96
CA ARG A 30 0.43 3.57 -9.28
C ARG A 30 0.87 4.77 -10.10
N TYR A 31 1.12 5.88 -9.43
CA TYR A 31 1.49 7.14 -10.04
C TYR A 31 2.65 7.75 -9.26
N VAL A 32 3.53 8.47 -9.94
CA VAL A 32 4.42 9.41 -9.26
C VAL A 32 3.56 10.57 -8.77
N CYS A 33 3.63 10.93 -7.50
CA CYS A 33 3.04 12.17 -6.99
C CYS A 33 4.13 13.08 -6.42
N THR A 34 3.90 14.40 -6.46
CA THR A 34 4.86 15.40 -5.97
C THR A 34 4.20 16.26 -4.91
N GLU A 35 4.80 16.34 -3.73
CA GLU A 35 4.32 17.22 -2.66
C GLU A 35 4.58 18.67 -3.03
N LYS A 36 3.52 19.48 -3.13
CA LYS A 36 3.58 20.85 -3.64
C LYS A 36 4.46 21.77 -2.79
N ALA A 37 4.45 21.58 -1.48
CA ALA A 37 5.19 22.43 -0.54
C ALA A 37 6.72 22.22 -0.61
N THR A 38 7.16 21.00 -0.92
CA THR A 38 8.58 20.60 -0.84
C THR A 38 9.19 20.27 -2.20
N GLY A 39 8.37 19.96 -3.20
CA GLY A 39 8.81 19.41 -4.48
C GLY A 39 9.27 17.96 -4.43
N ILE A 40 9.14 17.28 -3.28
CA ILE A 40 9.59 15.89 -3.10
C ILE A 40 8.62 14.95 -3.82
N LYS A 41 9.18 13.97 -4.54
CA LYS A 41 8.43 12.94 -5.25
C LYS A 41 8.18 11.71 -4.37
N TYR A 42 7.04 11.09 -4.59
CA TYR A 42 6.52 9.92 -3.89
C TYR A 42 5.85 8.96 -4.87
N SER A 43 5.67 7.71 -4.45
CA SER A 43 4.79 6.76 -5.12
C SER A 43 3.38 6.91 -4.56
N CYS A 44 2.36 6.86 -5.41
CA CYS A 44 0.97 7.02 -5.04
C CYS A 44 0.13 5.90 -5.65
N LEU A 45 -0.44 5.04 -4.82
CA LEU A 45 -1.45 4.09 -5.25
C LEU A 45 -2.81 4.78 -5.26
N ARG A 46 -3.51 4.80 -6.39
CA ARG A 46 -4.83 5.45 -6.56
C ARG A 46 -5.91 4.40 -6.79
N LEU A 47 -6.86 4.30 -5.87
CA LEU A 47 -7.96 3.32 -5.90
C LEU A 47 -9.28 4.06 -6.15
N GLU A 48 -10.09 3.64 -7.13
CA GLU A 48 -11.35 4.32 -7.48
C GLU A 48 -12.42 4.14 -6.39
N LYS A 49 -13.35 5.10 -6.29
CA LYS A 49 -14.44 5.17 -5.32
C LYS A 49 -15.83 4.82 -5.80
N LYS A 50 -16.03 4.63 -7.10
CA LYS A 50 -17.27 4.06 -7.68
C LYS A 50 -17.60 2.62 -7.19
N TYR A 51 -17.00 2.23 -6.08
CA TYR A 51 -17.11 1.01 -5.31
C TYR A 51 -17.46 1.32 -3.84
N PHE A 52 -17.91 2.55 -3.53
CA PHE A 52 -18.22 3.04 -2.17
C PHE A 52 -19.47 3.91 -2.07
N ASP A 53 -20.09 4.30 -3.19
CA ASP A 53 -21.33 5.06 -3.19
C ASP A 53 -22.47 4.05 -3.47
N ASP A 54 -23.12 3.56 -2.41
CA ASP A 54 -24.53 3.16 -2.51
C ASP A 54 -25.33 4.43 -2.20
N ASP A 55 -26.25 4.79 -3.10
CA ASP A 55 -27.27 5.81 -2.86
C ASP A 55 -28.16 5.32 -1.71
N ASP A 56 -27.79 5.66 -0.47
CA ASP A 56 -28.56 5.36 0.75
C ASP A 56 -29.65 6.42 1.03
N ASP A 57 -30.02 7.24 0.03
CA ASP A 57 -31.08 8.26 0.17
C ASP A 57 -31.95 8.30 -1.11
N ASP A 58 -33.07 7.58 -1.13
CA ASP A 58 -34.41 8.15 -1.40
C ASP A 58 -35.50 7.04 -1.42
N ASP A 59 -36.30 7.04 -0.35
CA ASP A 59 -37.76 6.87 -0.25
C ASP A 59 -38.54 6.02 -1.29
N ASP A 60 -39.29 5.04 -0.73
CA ASP A 60 -40.63 4.56 -1.11
C ASP A 60 -41.01 4.63 -2.62
N ASN A 61 -41.14 3.48 -3.30
CA ASN A 61 -42.32 3.08 -4.09
C ASN A 61 -42.13 1.71 -4.78
N ASP A 62 -43.05 0.80 -4.46
CA ASP A 62 -43.73 -0.22 -5.28
C ASP A 62 -42.97 -1.16 -6.25
N ASP A 63 -43.21 -2.46 -6.00
CA ASP A 63 -43.46 -3.56 -6.95
C ASP A 63 -42.55 -3.70 -8.20
N ASP A 64 -41.69 -4.72 -8.20
CA ASP A 64 -41.88 -5.93 -9.02
C ASP A 64 -40.63 -6.82 -8.95
N ASP A 65 -40.87 -8.13 -8.91
CA ASP A 65 -39.88 -9.19 -9.04
C ASP A 65 -39.00 -9.02 -10.29
N ASP A 66 -37.67 -9.03 -10.13
CA ASP A 66 -36.74 -9.67 -11.06
C ASP A 66 -35.37 -9.85 -10.37
N ASP A 67 -34.83 -11.06 -10.52
CA ASP A 67 -33.53 -11.53 -10.00
C ASP A 67 -32.37 -10.57 -10.34
N ASP A 68 -31.42 -10.36 -9.41
CA ASP A 68 -29.97 -10.40 -9.72
C ASP A 68 -29.10 -10.34 -8.44
N ASP A 69 -28.24 -11.35 -8.28
CA ASP A 69 -27.24 -11.55 -7.22
C ASP A 69 -26.09 -10.50 -7.27
N ASP A 70 -26.37 -9.20 -7.12
CA ASP A 70 -25.35 -8.13 -7.20
C ASP A 70 -24.77 -7.67 -5.84
N ASP A 71 -25.27 -8.18 -4.72
CA ASP A 71 -24.85 -7.77 -3.36
C ASP A 71 -23.43 -8.23 -2.94
N ASP A 72 -22.82 -9.17 -3.67
CA ASP A 72 -21.55 -9.80 -3.27
C ASP A 72 -20.29 -9.09 -3.81
N VAL A 73 -20.40 -8.38 -4.93
CA VAL A 73 -19.24 -7.70 -5.55
C VAL A 73 -18.85 -6.45 -4.76
N ASP A 74 -19.84 -5.70 -4.29
CA ASP A 74 -19.58 -4.46 -3.56
C ASP A 74 -19.07 -4.72 -2.13
N SER A 75 -19.50 -5.82 -1.50
CA SER A 75 -18.98 -6.26 -0.19
C SER A 75 -17.47 -6.60 -0.23
N VAL A 76 -17.03 -7.29 -1.29
CA VAL A 76 -15.62 -7.67 -1.49
C VAL A 76 -14.73 -6.45 -1.72
N ILE A 77 -15.23 -5.44 -2.43
CA ILE A 77 -14.43 -4.25 -2.78
C ILE A 77 -14.36 -3.27 -1.61
N ARG A 78 -15.47 -3.08 -0.86
CA ARG A 78 -15.48 -2.36 0.43
C ARG A 78 -14.46 -2.94 1.41
N GLU A 79 -14.40 -4.26 1.49
CA GLU A 79 -13.44 -4.96 2.35
C GLU A 79 -11.98 -4.77 1.87
N ARG A 80 -11.72 -4.78 0.56
CA ARG A 80 -10.39 -4.45 0.02
C ARG A 80 -9.95 -3.03 0.40
N LEU A 81 -10.84 -2.04 0.32
CA LEU A 81 -10.51 -0.68 0.72
C LEU A 81 -10.27 -0.56 2.23
N ARG A 82 -11.16 -1.12 3.06
CA ARG A 82 -11.01 -1.15 4.51
C ARG A 82 -9.64 -1.71 4.90
N ARG A 83 -9.25 -2.85 4.32
CA ARG A 83 -7.93 -3.46 4.52
C ARG A 83 -6.80 -2.53 4.10
N SER A 84 -6.91 -1.89 2.94
CA SER A 84 -5.89 -0.96 2.42
C SER A 84 -5.60 0.18 3.37
N VAL A 85 -6.67 0.74 3.93
CA VAL A 85 -6.63 1.78 4.94
C VAL A 85 -6.03 1.24 6.25
N GLU A 86 -6.42 0.06 6.70
CA GLU A 86 -5.93 -0.57 7.92
C GLU A 86 -4.45 -0.95 7.84
N ILE A 87 -3.99 -1.46 6.71
CA ILE A 87 -2.58 -1.74 6.42
C ILE A 87 -1.79 -0.44 6.44
N GLY A 88 -2.27 0.59 5.74
CA GLY A 88 -1.65 1.92 5.77
C GLY A 88 -1.55 2.47 7.20
N GLU A 89 -2.61 2.34 8.00
CA GLU A 89 -2.62 2.74 9.40
C GLU A 89 -1.68 1.90 10.27
N HIS A 90 -1.67 0.57 10.12
CA HIS A 90 -0.78 -0.31 10.88
C HIS A 90 0.68 0.03 10.60
N MET A 91 1.02 0.23 9.34
CA MET A 91 2.36 0.65 8.93
C MET A 91 2.73 2.02 9.50
N MET A 92 1.78 2.97 9.53
CA MET A 92 1.99 4.29 10.14
C MET A 92 2.07 4.26 11.67
N LYS A 93 1.29 3.40 12.35
CA LYS A 93 1.23 3.27 13.83
C LYS A 93 2.46 2.58 14.40
N SER A 94 2.95 1.52 13.73
CA SER A 94 4.19 0.83 14.10
C SER A 94 5.39 1.79 14.17
N LYS A 95 5.40 2.83 13.33
CA LYS A 95 6.41 3.91 13.42
C LYS A 95 6.19 4.88 14.57
N ARG A 96 4.94 5.22 14.94
CA ARG A 96 4.66 6.17 16.05
C ARG A 96 5.00 5.60 17.42
N GLN A 97 4.88 4.29 17.63
CA GLN A 97 5.37 3.64 18.87
C GLN A 97 6.89 3.49 18.90
N GLN A 98 7.56 3.59 17.74
CA GLN A 98 9.01 3.63 17.64
C GLN A 98 9.53 5.07 17.71
N TYR A 99 9.27 5.78 18.81
CA TYR A 99 10.07 6.95 19.22
C TYR A 99 11.41 6.47 19.81
N TYR A 100 12.17 5.75 18.99
CA TYR A 100 13.57 5.45 19.16
C TYR A 100 14.23 5.79 17.83
N PRO A 101 15.33 6.56 17.80
CA PRO A 101 16.08 6.79 16.58
C PRO A 101 16.77 5.48 16.19
N SER A 102 16.03 4.59 15.54
CA SER A 102 16.59 3.51 14.75
C SER A 102 17.32 4.18 13.59
N ASN A 103 18.63 4.36 13.74
CA ASN A 103 19.55 4.88 12.71
C ASN A 103 19.74 3.89 11.53
N ASN A 104 18.72 3.07 11.29
CA ASN A 104 18.68 1.97 10.35
C ASN A 104 17.28 1.99 9.72
N ASN A 105 17.14 2.86 8.71
CA ASN A 105 16.13 2.77 7.63
C ASN A 105 16.31 1.45 6.85
N ASN A 106 16.28 0.31 7.53
CA ASN A 106 16.51 -1.04 7.01
C ASN A 106 15.22 -1.87 7.09
N SER A 107 14.04 -1.25 6.97
CA SER A 107 12.82 -2.02 6.79
C SER A 107 12.82 -2.55 5.35
N ASN A 108 12.77 -3.88 5.19
CA ASN A 108 12.51 -4.51 3.89
C ASN A 108 11.02 -4.35 3.46
N ILE A 109 10.28 -3.43 4.08
CA ILE A 109 8.92 -3.01 3.71
C ILE A 109 8.95 -1.53 3.33
N LEU A 110 8.27 -1.21 2.23
CA LEU A 110 8.02 0.14 1.75
C LEU A 110 7.38 1.03 2.83
N GLU A 111 7.88 2.25 2.96
CA GLU A 111 7.35 3.23 3.89
C GLU A 111 6.09 3.93 3.36
N SER A 112 4.99 3.80 4.10
CA SER A 112 3.79 4.60 3.91
C SER A 112 3.91 5.96 4.61
N LYS A 113 3.63 7.04 3.87
CA LYS A 113 3.66 8.42 4.36
C LYS A 113 2.29 8.87 4.87
N ALA A 114 1.25 8.65 4.07
CA ALA A 114 -0.11 9.11 4.37
C ALA A 114 -1.16 8.43 3.47
N ALA A 115 -2.41 8.45 3.92
CA ALA A 115 -3.58 8.09 3.12
C ALA A 115 -4.53 9.29 2.99
N TYR A 116 -5.03 9.53 1.77
CA TYR A 116 -5.99 10.59 1.44
C TYR A 116 -7.21 10.01 0.74
N VAL A 117 -8.34 10.68 0.88
CA VAL A 117 -9.63 10.24 0.37
C VAL A 117 -10.36 11.46 -0.20
N ASP A 118 -10.71 11.45 -1.49
CA ASP A 118 -11.56 12.48 -2.14
C ASP A 118 -12.92 11.90 -2.54
N ASN A 119 -13.72 12.52 -3.43
CA ASN A 119 -15.03 11.96 -3.83
C ASN A 119 -14.94 10.73 -4.75
N TYR A 120 -13.81 10.52 -5.43
CA TYR A 120 -13.64 9.50 -6.45
C TYR A 120 -12.49 8.53 -6.20
N TYR A 121 -11.57 8.82 -5.28
CA TYR A 121 -10.41 7.97 -5.05
C TYR A 121 -9.95 7.89 -3.58
N VAL A 122 -9.27 6.80 -3.26
CA VAL A 122 -8.35 6.68 -2.12
C VAL A 122 -6.92 6.67 -2.65
N TYR A 123 -6.06 7.49 -2.02
CA TYR A 123 -4.66 7.64 -2.38
C TYR A 123 -3.77 7.19 -1.22
N LEU A 124 -2.93 6.19 -1.46
CA LEU A 124 -1.87 5.80 -0.53
C LEU A 124 -0.54 6.38 -1.02
N VAL A 125 -0.01 7.35 -0.28
CA VAL A 125 1.26 8.01 -0.58
C VAL A 125 2.38 7.30 0.16
N MET A 126 3.40 6.86 -0.58
CA MET A 126 4.50 6.02 -0.13
C MET A 126 5.83 6.56 -0.65
N GLU A 127 6.96 6.09 -0.11
CA GLU A 127 8.27 6.42 -0.69
C GLU A 127 8.34 6.00 -2.17
N LEU A 128 9.03 6.79 -2.99
CA LEU A 128 9.28 6.43 -4.39
C LEU A 128 10.55 5.58 -4.45
N LEU A 129 10.43 4.36 -4.98
CA LEU A 129 11.55 3.44 -5.15
C LEU A 129 12.24 3.72 -6.49
N SER A 130 13.56 3.85 -6.47
CA SER A 130 14.37 4.29 -7.62
C SER A 130 15.05 3.16 -8.40
N GLY A 131 14.79 1.89 -8.06
CA GLY A 131 15.38 0.75 -8.75
C GLY A 131 14.35 -0.08 -9.52
N ASP A 132 14.68 -1.33 -9.81
CA ASP A 132 13.87 -2.21 -10.66
C ASP A 132 13.09 -3.24 -9.84
N ARG A 133 12.04 -3.82 -10.44
CA ARG A 133 11.33 -4.95 -9.84
C ARG A 133 12.29 -6.15 -9.73
N LEU A 134 12.27 -6.85 -8.60
CA LEU A 134 13.28 -7.85 -8.27
C LEU A 134 13.27 -9.03 -9.25
N ASP A 135 12.11 -9.46 -9.72
CA ASP A 135 11.98 -10.52 -10.73
C ASP A 135 12.56 -10.10 -12.09
N GLU A 136 12.39 -8.84 -12.49
CA GLU A 136 13.00 -8.29 -13.70
C GLU A 136 14.50 -8.14 -13.55
N TRP A 137 14.94 -7.63 -12.41
CA TRP A 137 16.36 -7.48 -12.09
C TRP A 137 17.09 -8.83 -12.09
N ILE A 138 16.54 -9.87 -11.46
CA ILE A 138 17.14 -11.21 -11.47
C ILE A 138 17.27 -11.74 -12.90
N LYS A 139 16.27 -11.51 -13.77
CA LYS A 139 16.31 -11.95 -15.17
C LYS A 139 17.31 -11.16 -16.01
N ALA A 140 17.49 -9.87 -15.72
CA ALA A 140 18.33 -8.97 -16.49
C ALA A 140 19.81 -8.97 -16.07
N LYS A 141 20.11 -9.40 -14.83
CA LYS A 141 21.47 -9.37 -14.30
C LYS A 141 22.40 -10.32 -15.06
N GLU A 142 23.56 -9.82 -15.48
CA GLU A 142 24.56 -10.61 -16.22
C GLU A 142 25.28 -11.66 -15.34
N LYS A 143 25.58 -11.30 -14.08
CA LYS A 143 26.26 -12.18 -13.13
C LYS A 143 25.22 -12.86 -12.23
N GLU A 144 25.26 -14.19 -12.19
CA GLU A 144 24.51 -14.98 -11.21
C GLU A 144 24.86 -14.56 -9.78
N LEU A 145 23.87 -14.71 -8.88
CA LEU A 145 24.09 -14.53 -7.45
C LEU A 145 24.96 -15.68 -6.93
N ASP A 146 26.01 -15.35 -6.20
CA ASP A 146 26.69 -16.38 -5.40
C ASP A 146 25.89 -16.75 -4.15
N ASP A 147 26.30 -17.81 -3.46
CA ASP A 147 25.59 -18.34 -2.29
C ASP A 147 25.44 -17.29 -1.17
N GLU A 148 26.41 -16.39 -1.02
CA GLU A 148 26.37 -15.32 0.00
C GLU A 148 25.35 -14.25 -0.39
N GLU A 149 25.36 -13.81 -1.66
CA GLU A 149 24.39 -12.86 -2.21
C GLU A 149 22.95 -13.42 -2.17
N ALA A 150 22.77 -14.70 -2.53
CA ALA A 150 21.49 -15.38 -2.52
C ALA A 150 20.95 -15.56 -1.10
N ALA A 151 21.80 -15.99 -0.16
CA ALA A 151 21.43 -16.09 1.26
C ALA A 151 21.05 -14.73 1.84
N TYR A 152 21.77 -13.67 1.46
CA TYR A 152 21.46 -12.31 1.91
C TYR A 152 20.14 -11.79 1.33
N LEU A 153 19.85 -12.07 0.05
CA LEU A 153 18.57 -11.76 -0.57
C LEU A 153 17.42 -12.47 0.17
N PHE A 154 17.58 -13.76 0.43
CA PHE A 154 16.56 -14.56 1.12
C PHE A 154 16.33 -14.08 2.55
N TRP A 155 17.39 -13.70 3.27
CA TRP A 155 17.28 -13.10 4.60
C TRP A 155 16.45 -11.80 4.58
N GLN A 156 16.62 -10.96 3.56
CA GLN A 156 15.81 -9.73 3.42
C GLN A 156 14.33 -10.04 3.13
N VAL A 157 14.04 -11.07 2.33
CA VAL A 157 12.67 -11.55 2.13
C VAL A 157 12.06 -12.01 3.46
N LEU A 158 12.78 -12.81 4.24
CA LEU A 158 12.33 -13.27 5.55
C LEU A 158 12.10 -12.12 6.54
N ASN A 159 12.94 -11.08 6.52
CA ASN A 159 12.74 -9.89 7.34
C ASN A 159 11.45 -9.14 6.98
N ALA A 160 11.14 -9.03 5.67
CA ALA A 160 9.88 -8.42 5.23
C ALA A 160 8.68 -9.21 5.76
N ILE A 161 8.70 -10.54 5.60
CA ILE A 161 7.66 -11.44 6.11
C ILE A 161 7.52 -11.30 7.63
N HIS A 162 8.64 -11.32 8.36
CA HIS A 162 8.65 -11.16 9.81
C HIS A 162 8.02 -9.83 10.24
N ALA A 163 8.34 -8.74 9.54
CA ALA A 163 7.74 -7.44 9.81
C ALA A 163 6.24 -7.42 9.51
N PHE A 164 5.76 -8.04 8.43
CA PHE A 164 4.32 -8.20 8.16
C PHE A 164 3.61 -8.99 9.26
N HIS A 165 4.16 -10.14 9.66
CA HIS A 165 3.58 -10.96 10.73
C HIS A 165 3.56 -10.23 12.07
N SER A 166 4.58 -9.42 12.37
CA SER A 166 4.62 -8.56 13.56
C SER A 166 3.54 -7.47 13.55
N MET A 167 2.98 -7.17 12.38
CA MET A 167 1.85 -6.25 12.18
C MET A 167 0.51 -6.99 12.01
N GLU A 168 0.47 -8.30 12.28
CA GLU A 168 -0.72 -9.15 12.11
C GLU A 168 -1.23 -9.20 10.66
N VAL A 169 -0.34 -8.89 9.71
CA VAL A 169 -0.57 -8.99 8.27
C VAL A 169 0.06 -10.29 7.76
N MET A 170 -0.76 -11.10 7.12
CA MET A 170 -0.34 -12.30 6.40
C MET A 170 -0.20 -11.98 4.92
N LEU A 171 0.95 -12.33 4.32
CA LEU A 171 1.09 -12.32 2.87
C LEU A 171 0.36 -13.53 2.30
N ARG A 172 -0.63 -13.32 1.42
CA ARG A 172 -1.30 -14.41 0.67
C ARG A 172 -0.37 -15.01 -0.37
N THR A 173 0.46 -14.18 -0.98
CA THR A 173 1.41 -14.59 -2.01
C THR A 173 2.77 -13.98 -1.71
N LEU A 174 3.81 -14.80 -1.91
CA LEU A 174 5.19 -14.35 -1.90
C LEU A 174 5.72 -14.42 -3.33
N ASP A 175 5.43 -13.35 -4.07
CA ASP A 175 5.96 -13.14 -5.42
C ASP A 175 7.09 -12.11 -5.38
N LEU A 176 8.18 -12.39 -6.09
CA LEU A 176 9.31 -11.49 -6.26
C LEU A 176 8.92 -10.21 -7.02
N SER A 177 7.82 -10.24 -7.78
CA SER A 177 7.25 -9.05 -8.42
C SER A 177 6.81 -7.96 -7.43
N HIS A 178 6.56 -8.30 -6.16
CA HIS A 178 6.25 -7.32 -5.13
C HIS A 178 7.50 -6.72 -4.47
N PHE A 179 8.70 -7.20 -4.79
CA PHE A 179 9.93 -6.65 -4.26
C PHE A 179 10.61 -5.76 -5.28
N TRP A 180 11.20 -4.67 -4.81
CA TRP A 180 12.02 -3.78 -5.61
C TRP A 180 13.47 -3.89 -5.16
N PHE A 181 14.35 -4.06 -6.13
CA PHE A 181 15.80 -3.94 -5.94
C PHE A 181 16.19 -2.47 -5.87
N LEU A 182 17.06 -2.12 -4.92
CA LEU A 182 17.53 -0.76 -4.69
C LEU A 182 19.06 -0.67 -4.92
N PRO A 183 19.51 -0.26 -6.13
CA PRO A 183 20.92 -0.30 -6.52
C PRO A 183 21.84 0.60 -5.69
N GLU A 184 21.31 1.71 -5.18
CA GLU A 184 22.09 2.76 -4.51
C GLU A 184 22.16 2.60 -2.98
N TYR A 185 21.59 1.52 -2.42
CA TYR A 185 21.52 1.36 -0.97
C TYR A 185 22.87 0.94 -0.37
N LYS A 186 23.71 1.95 -0.07
CA LYS A 186 25.01 1.79 0.62
C LYS A 186 25.96 0.80 -0.10
N GLY A 187 25.84 0.69 -1.43
CA GLY A 187 26.66 -0.22 -2.24
C GLY A 187 26.41 -1.72 -1.99
N LYS A 188 25.24 -2.09 -1.44
CA LYS A 188 24.84 -3.47 -1.17
C LYS A 188 23.49 -3.79 -1.81
N LEU A 189 23.30 -5.07 -2.11
CA LEU A 189 22.01 -5.62 -2.53
C LEU A 189 20.94 -5.32 -1.47
N HIS A 190 19.97 -4.45 -1.76
CA HIS A 190 18.87 -4.16 -0.85
C HIS A 190 17.53 -4.29 -1.56
N ILE A 191 16.54 -4.84 -0.87
CA ILE A 191 15.19 -4.97 -1.38
C ILE A 191 14.16 -4.38 -0.44
N LYS A 192 13.06 -3.87 -1.02
CA LYS A 192 11.86 -3.50 -0.27
C LYS A 192 10.63 -4.14 -0.90
N TYR A 193 9.75 -4.66 -0.04
CA TYR A 193 8.43 -5.12 -0.42
C TYR A 193 7.51 -3.93 -0.59
N GLU A 194 7.00 -3.75 -1.80
CA GLU A 194 5.92 -2.84 -2.11
C GLU A 194 4.58 -3.53 -1.88
N ILE A 195 3.66 -2.81 -1.24
CA ILE A 195 2.38 -3.33 -0.82
C ILE A 195 1.49 -3.56 -2.04
N ASP A 196 1.09 -4.80 -2.24
CA ASP A 196 -0.05 -5.16 -3.06
C ASP A 196 -1.22 -5.57 -2.14
N LEU A 197 -2.32 -4.82 -2.25
CA LEU A 197 -3.54 -5.01 -1.47
C LEU A 197 -4.24 -6.35 -1.80
N ASP A 198 -4.02 -6.85 -3.00
CA ASP A 198 -4.50 -8.15 -3.45
C ASP A 198 -3.58 -9.31 -3.03
N ALA A 199 -2.40 -9.01 -2.46
CA ALA A 199 -1.45 -10.00 -1.97
C ALA A 199 -1.43 -10.15 -0.44
N ILE A 200 -2.30 -9.45 0.30
CA ILE A 200 -2.25 -9.37 1.76
C ILE A 200 -3.59 -9.62 2.46
N PHE A 201 -3.53 -10.18 3.65
CA PHE A 201 -4.65 -10.48 4.54
C PHE A 201 -4.33 -9.94 5.95
N ILE A 202 -5.25 -9.21 6.57
CA ILE A 202 -5.13 -8.80 7.97
C ILE A 202 -5.95 -9.77 8.80
N ASN A 203 -5.37 -10.33 9.85
CA ASN A 203 -6.16 -11.11 10.79
C ASN A 203 -7.02 -10.17 11.64
N GLU A 204 -8.30 -10.02 11.29
CA GLU A 204 -9.27 -9.38 12.17
C GLU A 204 -9.54 -10.34 13.33
N GLY A 205 -8.85 -10.13 14.46
CA GLY A 205 -9.06 -10.94 15.65
C GLY A 205 -10.53 -10.92 16.07
N ASN A 206 -11.26 -12.01 15.81
CA ASN A 206 -12.53 -12.26 16.45
C ASN A 206 -12.26 -12.59 17.92
N ASN A 207 -12.53 -11.62 18.81
CA ASN A 207 -12.77 -11.85 20.24
C ASN A 207 -14.06 -11.14 20.65
#